data_AF-A0A3A8K8G8-F1
#
_entry.id   AF-A0A3A8K8G8-F1
#
_cell.length_a   1.000
_cell.length_b   1.000
_cell.length_c   1.000
_cell.angle_alpha   90.00
_cell.angle_beta   90.00
_cell.angle_gamma   90.00
#
_symmetry.space_group_name_H-M   'P 1'
#
loop_
_entity.id
_entity.type
_entity.pdbx_description
1 polymer ?
#
loop_
_entity_poly.entity_id
_entity_poly.type
_entity_poly.pdbx_seq_one_letter_code
_entity_poly.pdbx_strand_id
1 'polypeptide(L)'
;MSRELLSSKIVVEEEEPRVRGIPSAPTSVAGAVGLAERGPIGQAVLCTSFEEYQATFGGFTPDSDLTLAAMGFFENGGTHLWAVRTAHYEDASDPESHTATPAAAALTTGGGPTPAVVRGTLRPPFTLADGQRLEVSANGAEAVDVVFSGTAASVSAGRPGPYTLTAGQSLRVRVDDGRDVFIPFSEEDFGDIAQATAQQVAAVLNAGLIGGRATVEAGVLRIASDTQGASSRLEVGDAVANTVFGFAGGPQVGSGNVQSLRAVELAEVRALVEAAVAGVRVAPSSLGALQLLTQSTGPGASLRVQGDAGSGLGLDALLHTGDASGATDVLHLEAKDAGAYANRLEVEVRPPTNGAPDTFDVLVLEDGAYRESFPNLSTVDGDARYVERVLNDERTGSTYVRAFMVQPDAIPDVQTVALSGGADGLVGLDDTDFIGSEAGRSGLLRAR
;
A
#
# COMPACT_ATOMS: atom_id res chain seq x y z
N MET A 1 19.15 47.97 -22.26
CA MET A 1 19.80 49.25 -22.60
C MET A 1 18.86 50.36 -22.18
N SER A 2 19.33 51.26 -21.32
CA SER A 2 18.58 52.40 -20.78
C SER A 2 18.15 53.37 -21.90
N ARG A 3 16.88 53.78 -21.89
CA ARG A 3 16.42 54.94 -22.66
C ARG A 3 16.05 56.04 -21.68
N GLU A 4 16.94 57.02 -21.56
CA GLU A 4 16.69 58.28 -20.85
C GLU A 4 15.46 58.99 -21.41
N LEU A 5 14.57 59.40 -20.51
CA LEU A 5 13.34 60.13 -20.79
C LEU A 5 13.59 61.63 -20.62
N LEU A 6 13.92 62.31 -21.71
CA LEU A 6 14.04 63.78 -21.76
C LEU A 6 13.03 64.37 -22.74
N SER A 7 11.74 64.29 -22.39
CA SER A 7 10.64 65.16 -22.87
C SER A 7 9.32 64.68 -22.26
N SER A 8 8.43 65.60 -21.89
CA SER A 8 7.09 65.26 -21.42
C SER A 8 6.26 64.73 -22.61
N LYS A 9 6.25 63.41 -22.78
CA LYS A 9 5.42 62.70 -23.75
C LYS A 9 4.72 61.54 -23.06
N ILE A 10 3.42 61.42 -23.28
CA ILE A 10 2.62 60.26 -22.83
C ILE A 10 2.97 59.09 -23.75
N VAL A 11 3.48 58.01 -23.16
CA VAL A 11 3.67 56.72 -23.83
C VAL A 11 2.56 55.80 -23.32
N VAL A 12 1.71 55.35 -24.24
CA VAL A 12 0.67 54.35 -23.96
C VAL A 12 1.25 53.01 -24.43
N GLU A 13 1.37 52.09 -23.50
CA GLU A 13 1.73 50.68 -23.75
C GLU A 13 0.52 49.85 -23.33
N GLU A 14 -0.17 49.27 -24.31
CA GLU A 14 -1.27 48.33 -24.05
C GLU A 14 -0.68 46.95 -23.78
N GLU A 15 -0.63 46.56 -22.51
CA GLU A 15 -0.48 45.15 -22.14
C GLU A 15 -1.85 44.45 -22.22
N GLU A 16 -1.90 43.26 -22.81
CA GLU A 16 -3.10 42.43 -22.76
C GLU A 16 -3.46 42.13 -21.30
N PRO A 17 -4.69 42.42 -20.86
CA PRO A 17 -5.07 42.19 -19.48
C PRO A 17 -5.06 40.68 -19.20
N ARG A 18 -4.10 40.22 -18.39
CA ARG A 18 -4.13 38.89 -17.79
C ARG A 18 -5.21 38.87 -16.71
N VAL A 19 -6.47 38.84 -17.13
CA VAL A 19 -7.59 38.57 -16.22
C VAL A 19 -7.48 37.11 -15.82
N ARG A 20 -6.99 36.85 -14.59
CA ARG A 20 -7.23 35.56 -13.95
C ARG A 20 -8.73 35.47 -13.71
N GLY A 21 -9.44 34.79 -14.60
CA GLY A 21 -10.81 34.38 -14.32
C GLY A 21 -10.82 33.59 -13.01
N ILE A 22 -11.73 33.91 -12.10
CA ILE A 22 -11.95 33.12 -10.89
C ILE A 22 -12.58 31.80 -11.37
N PRO A 23 -11.92 30.64 -11.20
CA PRO A 23 -12.51 29.38 -11.61
C PRO A 23 -13.78 29.13 -10.80
N SER A 24 -14.86 28.73 -11.48
CA SER A 24 -16.07 28.26 -10.81
C SER A 24 -15.75 26.93 -10.13
N ALA A 25 -15.96 26.86 -8.81
CA ALA A 25 -15.86 25.62 -8.07
C ALA A 25 -17.20 24.87 -8.16
N PRO A 26 -17.19 23.53 -8.33
CA PRO A 26 -18.41 22.74 -8.24
C PRO A 26 -19.04 22.93 -6.85
N THR A 27 -20.32 23.28 -6.81
CA THR A 27 -21.06 23.54 -5.55
C THR A 27 -21.74 22.29 -4.98
N SER A 28 -21.63 21.15 -5.66
CA SER A 28 -22.20 19.86 -5.26
C SER A 28 -21.12 18.76 -5.33
N VAL A 29 -20.20 18.82 -4.37
CA VAL A 29 -19.25 17.73 -4.10
C VAL A 29 -19.55 17.22 -2.69
N ALA A 30 -19.95 15.96 -2.58
CA ALA A 30 -20.17 15.30 -1.30
C ALA A 30 -19.01 14.36 -0.99
N GLY A 31 -18.67 14.24 0.28
CA GLY A 31 -17.78 13.19 0.79
C GLY A 31 -18.56 12.30 1.75
N ALA A 32 -18.43 10.97 1.62
CA ALA A 32 -19.08 10.01 2.49
C ALA A 32 -18.12 8.87 2.84
N VAL A 33 -18.14 8.47 4.11
CA VAL A 33 -17.39 7.32 4.63
C VAL A 33 -18.41 6.33 5.18
N GLY A 34 -18.22 5.05 4.92
CA GLY A 34 -19.03 4.01 5.53
C GLY A 34 -18.68 2.61 5.06
N LEU A 35 -19.51 1.64 5.44
CA LEU A 35 -19.33 0.26 5.05
C LEU A 35 -19.88 0.01 3.64
N ALA A 36 -19.20 -0.86 2.88
CA ALA A 36 -19.60 -1.28 1.54
C ALA A 36 -19.26 -2.75 1.30
N GLU A 37 -19.94 -3.39 0.34
CA GLU A 37 -19.79 -4.82 0.00
C GLU A 37 -18.37 -5.15 -0.45
N ARG A 38 -17.77 -4.28 -1.28
CA ARG A 38 -16.43 -4.45 -1.86
C ARG A 38 -15.79 -3.10 -2.15
N GLY A 39 -14.67 -3.11 -2.87
CA GLY A 39 -13.90 -1.91 -3.22
C GLY A 39 -12.77 -1.61 -2.24
N PRO A 40 -11.92 -0.62 -2.58
CA PRO A 40 -10.69 -0.33 -1.83
C PRO A 40 -11.01 0.24 -0.45
N ILE A 41 -10.33 -0.28 0.57
CA ILE A 41 -10.56 0.10 1.97
C ILE A 41 -9.74 1.34 2.32
N GLY A 42 -10.41 2.23 3.03
CA GLY A 42 -9.95 3.55 3.39
C GLY A 42 -9.78 4.48 2.21
N GLN A 43 -9.78 4.07 0.94
CA GLN A 43 -9.38 4.94 -0.18
C GLN A 43 -10.55 5.77 -0.71
N ALA A 44 -10.32 7.07 -0.93
CA ALA A 44 -11.33 7.95 -1.52
C ALA A 44 -11.40 7.73 -3.02
N VAL A 45 -12.57 7.28 -3.49
CA VAL A 45 -12.87 7.09 -4.91
C VAL A 45 -13.95 8.07 -5.32
N LEU A 46 -13.71 8.81 -6.40
CA LEU A 46 -14.71 9.68 -6.99
C LEU A 46 -15.69 8.83 -7.81
N CYS A 47 -16.96 8.89 -7.44
CA CYS A 47 -18.07 8.36 -8.22
C CYS A 47 -18.89 9.53 -8.77
N THR A 48 -19.15 9.50 -10.08
CA THR A 48 -19.97 10.50 -10.79
C THR A 48 -21.39 10.01 -11.07
N SER A 49 -21.67 8.74 -10.80
CA SER A 49 -22.99 8.13 -10.88
C SER A 49 -23.15 6.99 -9.87
N PHE A 50 -24.39 6.58 -9.62
CA PHE A 50 -24.65 5.41 -8.76
C PHE A 50 -24.21 4.09 -9.41
N GLU A 51 -24.22 4.01 -10.75
CA GLU A 51 -23.69 2.85 -11.48
C GLU A 51 -22.18 2.71 -11.29
N GLU A 52 -21.44 3.82 -11.37
CA GLU A 52 -20.01 3.86 -11.08
C GLU A 52 -19.74 3.49 -9.61
N TYR A 53 -20.56 3.99 -8.67
CA TYR A 53 -20.49 3.58 -7.27
C TYR A 53 -20.64 2.05 -7.12
N GLN A 54 -21.68 1.44 -7.71
CA GLN A 54 -21.89 -0.01 -7.62
C GLN A 54 -20.78 -0.82 -8.30
N ALA A 55 -20.21 -0.30 -9.40
CA ALA A 55 -19.10 -0.92 -10.10
C ALA A 55 -17.83 -0.96 -9.24
N THR A 56 -17.64 -0.03 -8.31
CA THR A 56 -16.51 -0.02 -7.38
C THR A 56 -16.83 -0.67 -6.03
N PHE A 57 -17.90 -0.26 -5.37
CA PHE A 57 -18.20 -0.58 -3.98
C PHE A 57 -19.23 -1.70 -3.78
N GLY A 58 -19.80 -2.20 -4.88
CA GLY A 58 -20.80 -3.26 -4.86
C GLY A 58 -22.21 -2.77 -4.51
N GLY A 59 -23.05 -3.72 -4.12
CA GLY A 59 -24.47 -3.51 -3.90
C GLY A 59 -24.83 -3.20 -2.44
N PHE A 60 -26.05 -3.60 -2.08
CA PHE A 60 -26.60 -3.43 -0.75
C PHE A 60 -26.24 -4.62 0.12
N THR A 61 -25.63 -4.35 1.27
CA THR A 61 -25.46 -5.30 2.38
C THR A 61 -26.30 -4.85 3.58
N PRO A 62 -26.54 -5.73 4.58
CA PRO A 62 -27.26 -5.34 5.79
C PRO A 62 -26.65 -4.15 6.54
N ASP A 63 -25.34 -3.95 6.40
CA ASP A 63 -24.57 -2.93 7.11
C ASP A 63 -24.13 -1.74 6.21
N SER A 64 -24.47 -1.75 4.91
CA SER A 64 -24.00 -0.74 3.95
C SER A 64 -24.87 0.53 3.92
N ASP A 65 -24.81 1.33 4.98
CA ASP A 65 -25.44 2.66 4.98
C ASP A 65 -24.87 3.58 3.88
N LEU A 66 -23.61 3.38 3.50
CA LEU A 66 -22.95 4.13 2.44
C LEU A 66 -23.64 3.92 1.08
N THR A 67 -24.03 2.70 0.75
CA THR A 67 -24.73 2.38 -0.51
C THR A 67 -26.10 3.07 -0.57
N LEU A 68 -26.84 3.06 0.54
CA LEU A 68 -28.14 3.73 0.65
C LEU A 68 -27.99 5.26 0.51
N ALA A 69 -26.98 5.84 1.18
CA ALA A 69 -26.68 7.26 1.09
C ALA A 69 -26.24 7.67 -0.32
N ALA A 70 -25.41 6.86 -0.98
CA ALA A 70 -24.97 7.10 -2.36
C ALA A 70 -26.14 7.08 -3.34
N MET A 71 -27.02 6.08 -3.24
CA MET A 71 -28.24 6.00 -4.05
C MET A 71 -29.09 7.27 -3.87
N GLY A 72 -29.40 7.62 -2.63
CA GLY A 72 -30.18 8.82 -2.32
C GLY A 72 -29.51 10.10 -2.83
N PHE A 73 -28.19 10.24 -2.72
CA PHE A 73 -27.46 11.40 -3.22
C PHE A 73 -27.64 11.58 -4.74
N PHE A 74 -27.42 10.53 -5.53
CA PHE A 74 -27.54 10.60 -6.98
C PHE A 74 -28.99 10.74 -7.45
N GLU A 75 -29.95 10.08 -6.80
CA GLU A 75 -31.38 10.22 -7.11
C GLU A 75 -31.91 11.64 -6.82
N ASN A 76 -31.33 12.33 -5.84
CA ASN A 76 -31.67 13.72 -5.52
C ASN A 76 -30.86 14.77 -6.31
N GLY A 77 -30.13 14.36 -7.37
CA GLY A 77 -29.44 15.26 -8.29
C GLY A 77 -27.99 15.60 -7.93
N GLY A 78 -27.38 14.85 -7.00
CA GLY A 78 -25.94 14.90 -6.75
C GLY A 78 -25.14 14.44 -7.97
N THR A 79 -23.92 14.98 -8.16
CA THR A 79 -23.10 14.70 -9.36
C THR A 79 -21.67 14.25 -9.07
N HIS A 80 -21.13 14.56 -7.90
CA HIS A 80 -19.76 14.19 -7.51
C HIS A 80 -19.78 13.69 -6.07
N LEU A 81 -19.56 12.39 -5.88
CA LEU A 81 -19.45 11.75 -4.57
C LEU A 81 -18.05 11.18 -4.40
N TRP A 82 -17.30 11.66 -3.42
CA TRP A 82 -16.12 10.97 -2.91
C TRP A 82 -16.58 9.94 -1.88
N ALA A 83 -16.51 8.66 -2.23
CA ALA A 83 -16.86 7.56 -1.35
C ALA A 83 -15.58 6.92 -0.78
N VAL A 84 -15.60 6.64 0.52
CA VAL A 84 -14.55 5.92 1.24
C VAL A 84 -15.20 4.73 1.94
N ARG A 85 -14.79 3.53 1.55
CA ARG A 85 -15.14 2.32 2.31
C ARG A 85 -14.28 2.26 3.57
N THR A 86 -14.85 1.91 4.72
CA THR A 86 -14.11 1.61 5.95
C THR A 86 -14.33 0.17 6.41
N ALA A 87 -13.51 -0.27 7.36
CA ALA A 87 -13.58 -1.51 8.12
C ALA A 87 -12.98 -1.25 9.51
N HIS A 88 -12.99 -2.24 10.41
CA HIS A 88 -12.31 -2.10 11.70
C HIS A 88 -10.79 -2.12 11.53
N TYR A 89 -10.10 -1.18 12.17
CA TYR A 89 -8.65 -1.06 12.25
C TYR A 89 -8.14 -1.44 13.64
N GLU A 90 -7.11 -2.30 13.72
CA GLU A 90 -6.45 -2.58 15.02
C GLU A 90 -5.72 -1.34 15.56
N ASP A 91 -5.24 -0.46 14.68
CA ASP A 91 -4.67 0.85 14.98
C ASP A 91 -5.16 1.87 13.94
N ALA A 92 -6.09 2.75 14.33
CA ALA A 92 -6.64 3.77 13.43
C ALA A 92 -5.59 4.71 12.81
N SER A 93 -4.38 4.81 13.39
CA SER A 93 -3.25 5.57 12.85
C SER A 93 -2.44 4.82 11.80
N ASP A 94 -2.68 3.52 11.65
CA ASP A 94 -2.10 2.68 10.61
C ASP A 94 -3.20 2.28 9.60
N PRO A 95 -3.23 2.88 8.39
CA PRO A 95 -4.24 2.57 7.38
C PRO A 95 -4.15 1.13 6.84
N GLU A 96 -3.09 0.38 7.15
CA GLU A 96 -2.95 -1.01 6.75
C GLU A 96 -3.43 -1.99 7.84
N SER A 97 -3.77 -1.50 9.04
CA SER A 97 -4.21 -2.34 10.16
C SER A 97 -5.68 -2.79 10.07
N HIS A 98 -6.30 -2.63 8.90
CA HIS A 98 -7.69 -3.04 8.72
C HIS A 98 -7.85 -4.56 8.81
N THR A 99 -8.93 -5.02 9.42
CA THR A 99 -9.17 -6.45 9.68
C THR A 99 -9.96 -7.16 8.59
N ALA A 100 -10.39 -6.45 7.54
CA ALA A 100 -11.05 -7.05 6.39
C ALA A 100 -10.09 -7.94 5.60
N THR A 101 -10.56 -9.11 5.17
CA THR A 101 -9.75 -10.09 4.45
C THR A 101 -10.34 -10.39 3.07
N PRO A 102 -9.49 -10.53 2.04
CA PRO A 102 -9.92 -11.09 0.76
C PRO A 102 -10.14 -12.60 0.88
N ALA A 103 -11.07 -13.11 0.07
CA ALA A 103 -11.22 -14.54 -0.13
C ALA A 103 -10.14 -15.05 -1.08
N ALA A 104 -9.69 -16.29 -0.90
CA ALA A 104 -8.66 -16.88 -1.73
C ALA A 104 -8.91 -18.36 -2.04
N ALA A 105 -8.23 -18.85 -3.06
CA ALA A 105 -8.20 -20.23 -3.49
C ALA A 105 -6.84 -20.55 -4.14
N ALA A 106 -6.57 -21.84 -4.34
CA ALA A 106 -5.45 -22.29 -5.14
C ALA A 106 -5.95 -23.22 -6.25
N LEU A 107 -5.49 -22.98 -7.47
CA LEU A 107 -5.58 -23.97 -8.54
C LEU A 107 -4.42 -24.93 -8.39
N THR A 108 -4.72 -26.22 -8.38
CA THR A 108 -3.74 -27.25 -8.07
C THR A 108 -3.45 -28.15 -9.25
N THR A 109 -2.31 -28.84 -9.22
CA THR A 109 -2.07 -30.03 -10.02
C THR A 109 -1.77 -31.21 -9.10
N GLY A 110 -2.34 -32.37 -9.41
CA GLY A 110 -2.26 -33.57 -8.58
C GLY A 110 -1.33 -34.67 -9.08
N GLY A 111 -0.81 -35.47 -8.14
CA GLY A 111 -0.20 -36.77 -8.44
C GLY A 111 1.27 -36.74 -8.85
N GLY A 112 1.92 -35.58 -8.73
CA GLY A 112 3.35 -35.39 -9.00
C GLY A 112 4.16 -35.11 -7.72
N PRO A 113 5.50 -35.14 -7.82
CA PRO A 113 6.37 -34.73 -6.72
C PRO A 113 6.09 -33.28 -6.30
N THR A 114 6.18 -32.98 -5.00
CA THR A 114 5.87 -31.67 -4.43
C THR A 114 7.14 -30.89 -4.04
N PRO A 115 7.09 -29.55 -3.99
CA PRO A 115 8.21 -28.75 -3.47
C PRO A 115 8.32 -28.86 -1.95
N ALA A 116 9.49 -28.49 -1.42
CA ALA A 116 9.59 -28.16 0.00
C ALA A 116 8.94 -26.79 0.21
N VAL A 117 8.06 -26.66 1.23
CA VAL A 117 7.29 -25.43 1.48
C VAL A 117 7.43 -25.02 2.94
N VAL A 118 7.93 -23.82 3.18
CA VAL A 118 7.82 -23.15 4.48
C VAL A 118 6.61 -22.22 4.44
N ARG A 119 5.63 -22.46 5.32
CA ARG A 119 4.40 -21.66 5.38
C ARG A 119 4.46 -20.68 6.54
N GLY A 120 4.23 -19.40 6.22
CA GLY A 120 4.03 -18.35 7.18
C GLY A 120 2.65 -18.41 7.84
N THR A 121 2.54 -17.80 9.01
CA THR A 121 1.29 -17.67 9.78
C THR A 121 0.71 -16.26 9.73
N LEU A 122 1.50 -15.29 9.26
CA LEU A 122 1.10 -13.90 9.12
C LEU A 122 0.78 -13.57 7.67
N ARG A 123 -0.13 -12.60 7.46
CA ARG A 123 -0.48 -12.05 6.15
C ARG A 123 0.24 -10.72 5.95
N PRO A 124 0.57 -10.37 4.69
CA PRO A 124 1.06 -9.03 4.38
C PRO A 124 0.00 -7.96 4.70
N PRO A 125 0.41 -6.72 4.95
CA PRO A 125 1.81 -6.29 4.98
C PRO A 125 2.53 -6.66 6.29
N PHE A 126 3.86 -6.79 6.25
CA PHE A 126 4.70 -7.21 7.39
C PHE A 126 5.42 -6.03 8.04
N THR A 127 5.52 -6.03 9.37
CA THR A 127 6.37 -5.09 10.11
C THR A 127 7.73 -5.70 10.40
N LEU A 128 8.78 -5.07 9.89
CA LEU A 128 10.20 -5.41 10.08
C LEU A 128 10.98 -4.19 10.61
N ALA A 129 12.22 -4.44 11.04
CA ALA A 129 13.17 -3.40 11.43
C ALA A 129 14.33 -3.31 10.42
N ASP A 130 14.98 -2.14 10.37
CA ASP A 130 16.12 -1.92 9.48
C ASP A 130 17.26 -2.90 9.77
N GLY A 131 17.75 -3.55 8.72
CA GLY A 131 18.85 -4.50 8.77
C GLY A 131 18.46 -5.92 9.20
N GLN A 132 17.18 -6.20 9.45
CA GLN A 132 16.72 -7.57 9.70
C GLN A 132 17.00 -8.47 8.49
N ARG A 133 17.33 -9.73 8.77
CA ARG A 133 17.78 -10.71 7.79
C ARG A 133 16.90 -11.94 7.80
N LEU A 134 16.56 -12.39 6.60
CA LEU A 134 15.99 -13.70 6.35
C LEU A 134 17.09 -14.56 5.72
N GLU A 135 17.59 -15.52 6.48
CA GLU A 135 18.59 -16.49 6.01
C GLU A 135 17.86 -17.65 5.32
N VAL A 136 18.05 -17.84 4.01
CA VAL A 136 17.36 -18.90 3.26
C VAL A 136 18.36 -19.90 2.72
N SER A 137 18.12 -21.18 2.97
CA SER A 137 18.88 -22.30 2.38
C SER A 137 17.94 -23.26 1.66
N ALA A 138 18.27 -23.58 0.42
CA ALA A 138 17.50 -24.50 -0.42
C ALA A 138 18.39 -25.65 -0.91
N ASN A 139 17.86 -26.86 -0.90
CA ASN A 139 18.48 -28.08 -1.44
C ASN A 139 19.90 -28.35 -0.90
N GLY A 140 20.15 -28.01 0.37
CA GLY A 140 21.45 -28.17 1.02
C GLY A 140 22.53 -27.15 0.61
N ALA A 141 22.18 -26.12 -0.15
CA ALA A 141 23.07 -24.99 -0.42
C ALA A 141 23.34 -24.17 0.86
N GLU A 142 24.42 -23.38 0.84
CA GLU A 142 24.72 -22.42 1.90
C GLU A 142 23.58 -21.40 2.05
N ALA A 143 23.32 -20.97 3.28
CA ALA A 143 22.29 -19.99 3.55
C ALA A 143 22.67 -18.63 2.96
N VAL A 144 21.70 -17.96 2.35
CA VAL A 144 21.84 -16.62 1.77
C VAL A 144 21.07 -15.63 2.63
N ASP A 145 21.74 -14.55 3.04
CA ASP A 145 21.13 -13.43 3.77
C ASP A 145 20.30 -12.57 2.79
N VAL A 146 18.99 -12.53 2.99
CA VAL A 146 18.09 -11.54 2.40
C VAL A 146 17.86 -10.45 3.43
N VAL A 147 18.45 -9.27 3.24
CA VAL A 147 18.39 -8.16 4.20
C VAL A 147 17.26 -7.22 3.84
N PHE A 148 16.38 -6.91 4.79
CA PHE A 148 15.37 -5.87 4.67
C PHE A 148 15.94 -4.56 5.24
N SER A 149 15.96 -3.50 4.45
CA SER A 149 16.59 -2.24 4.81
C SER A 149 15.74 -1.04 4.43
N GLY A 150 15.76 -0.04 5.30
CA GLY A 150 14.97 1.16 5.15
C GLY A 150 15.46 2.25 6.11
N THR A 151 15.70 3.44 5.57
CA THR A 151 16.01 4.62 6.38
C THR A 151 14.93 5.66 6.18
N ALA A 152 14.64 6.41 7.24
CA ALA A 152 13.71 7.53 7.15
C ALA A 152 14.33 8.72 6.43
N ALA A 153 13.54 9.41 5.62
CA ALA A 153 13.84 10.76 5.18
C ALA A 153 14.06 11.63 6.42
N SER A 154 15.17 12.36 6.46
CA SER A 154 15.48 13.22 7.60
C SER A 154 16.29 14.43 7.20
N VAL A 155 16.17 15.50 7.97
CA VAL A 155 16.93 16.72 7.81
C VAL A 155 17.42 17.20 9.17
N SER A 156 18.69 17.58 9.24
CA SER A 156 19.29 18.18 10.44
C SER A 156 19.43 19.69 10.24
N ALA A 157 19.23 20.44 11.30
CA ALA A 157 19.50 21.86 11.33
C ALA A 157 20.99 22.10 11.06
N GLY A 158 21.32 23.06 10.19
CA GLY A 158 22.69 23.45 9.92
C GLY A 158 23.35 24.21 11.08
N ARG A 159 22.58 24.55 12.13
CA ARG A 159 23.03 25.30 13.30
C ARG A 159 22.58 24.61 14.59
N PRO A 160 23.45 24.45 15.60
CA PRO A 160 23.02 24.03 16.93
C PRO A 160 22.21 25.14 17.61
N GLY A 161 21.32 24.76 18.53
CA GLY A 161 20.61 25.72 19.37
C GLY A 161 21.54 26.42 20.40
N PRO A 162 21.07 27.48 21.08
CA PRO A 162 19.71 28.02 21.03
C PRO A 162 19.39 28.81 19.76
N TYR A 163 18.11 28.94 19.46
CA TYR A 163 17.57 29.63 18.30
C TYR A 163 16.86 30.91 18.73
N THR A 164 17.04 31.98 17.96
CA THR A 164 16.30 33.23 18.16
C THR A 164 15.01 33.18 17.34
N LEU A 165 13.91 32.90 18.02
CA LEU A 165 12.56 32.87 17.45
C LEU A 165 11.75 34.09 17.88
N THR A 166 10.66 34.35 17.17
CA THR A 166 9.69 35.40 17.52
C THR A 166 8.28 34.81 17.48
N ALA A 167 7.42 35.23 18.41
CA ALA A 167 6.04 34.77 18.49
C ALA A 167 5.31 34.94 17.16
N GLY A 168 4.57 33.91 16.76
CA GLY A 168 3.82 33.89 15.50
C GLY A 168 4.64 33.44 14.27
N GLN A 169 5.93 33.16 14.44
CA GLN A 169 6.68 32.36 13.45
C GLN A 169 6.14 30.93 13.44
N SER A 170 6.20 30.28 12.28
CA SER A 170 5.85 28.88 12.13
C SER A 170 6.92 28.15 11.32
N LEU A 171 7.05 26.84 11.54
CA LEU A 171 7.84 25.97 10.68
C LEU A 171 6.90 25.11 9.80
N ARG A 172 7.04 25.23 8.48
CA ARG A 172 6.40 24.37 7.50
C ARG A 172 7.16 23.05 7.39
N VAL A 173 6.47 21.96 7.64
CA VAL A 173 6.97 20.59 7.49
C VAL A 173 5.96 19.78 6.67
N ARG A 174 6.45 19.03 5.69
CA ARG A 174 5.67 18.04 4.95
C ARG A 174 6.38 16.69 5.05
N VAL A 175 5.67 15.68 5.52
CA VAL A 175 6.21 14.33 5.72
C VAL A 175 5.51 13.36 4.76
N ASP A 176 6.27 12.54 4.04
CA ASP A 176 5.79 11.58 3.05
C ASP A 176 4.84 12.23 2.03
N ASP A 177 3.72 11.57 1.70
CA ASP A 177 2.66 12.16 0.86
C ASP A 177 1.77 13.16 1.63
N GLY A 178 2.25 13.61 2.79
CA GLY A 178 1.72 14.60 3.74
C GLY A 178 1.20 15.88 3.10
N ARG A 179 0.28 16.55 3.79
CA ARG A 179 0.02 17.98 3.53
C ARG A 179 1.09 18.78 4.26
N ASP A 180 1.24 20.04 3.84
CA ASP A 180 2.08 20.98 4.57
C ASP A 180 1.45 21.26 5.94
N VAL A 181 2.21 21.01 7.00
CA VAL A 181 1.85 21.35 8.38
C VAL A 181 2.66 22.59 8.78
N PHE A 182 1.97 23.62 9.26
CA PHE A 182 2.60 24.85 9.76
C PHE A 182 2.56 24.83 11.29
N ILE A 183 3.70 24.52 11.91
CA ILE A 183 3.80 24.38 13.37
C ILE A 183 4.16 25.75 13.96
N PRO A 184 3.25 26.42 14.69
CA PRO A 184 3.51 27.75 15.24
C PRO A 184 4.42 27.68 16.46
N PHE A 185 5.22 28.73 16.66
CA PHE A 185 5.98 28.98 17.88
C PHE A 185 5.30 30.10 18.67
N SER A 186 4.79 29.77 19.86
CA SER A 186 4.18 30.73 20.78
C SER A 186 5.14 31.05 21.94
N GLU A 187 4.97 32.19 22.61
CA GLU A 187 5.83 32.54 23.77
C GLU A 187 5.65 31.56 24.93
N GLU A 188 4.47 30.96 25.07
CA GLU A 188 4.13 30.02 26.16
C GLU A 188 4.90 28.69 26.04
N ASP A 189 5.35 28.35 24.84
CA ASP A 189 6.12 27.13 24.58
C ASP A 189 7.57 27.22 25.09
N PHE A 190 8.06 28.43 25.40
CA PHE A 190 9.46 28.70 25.72
C PHE A 190 9.62 29.50 27.01
N GLY A 191 10.66 29.21 27.78
CA GLY A 191 11.05 30.08 28.90
C GLY A 191 11.56 31.45 28.44
N ASP A 192 12.26 31.47 27.30
CA ASP A 192 12.65 32.67 26.53
C ASP A 192 12.70 32.29 25.05
N ILE A 193 11.73 32.78 24.26
CA ILE A 193 11.62 32.46 22.83
C ILE A 193 12.80 32.98 22.00
N ALA A 194 13.50 34.02 22.46
CA ALA A 194 14.69 34.54 21.80
C ALA A 194 15.95 33.70 22.08
N GLN A 195 15.86 32.76 23.03
CA GLN A 195 16.89 31.78 23.41
C GLN A 195 16.32 30.35 23.43
N ALA A 196 15.43 30.03 22.47
CA ALA A 196 14.77 28.74 22.39
C ALA A 196 15.78 27.59 22.25
N THR A 197 15.85 26.69 23.22
CA THR A 197 16.76 25.54 23.15
C THR A 197 16.30 24.56 22.07
N ALA A 198 17.23 23.80 21.48
CA ALA A 198 16.87 22.77 20.50
C ALA A 198 15.86 21.76 21.08
N GLN A 199 15.95 21.43 22.37
CA GLN A 199 15.01 20.55 23.06
C GLN A 199 13.61 21.14 23.17
N GLN A 200 13.47 22.44 23.48
CA GLN A 200 12.17 23.11 23.50
C GLN A 200 11.55 23.12 22.10
N VAL A 201 12.35 23.46 21.07
CA VAL A 201 11.86 23.42 19.68
C VAL A 201 11.44 22.02 19.28
N ALA A 202 12.21 20.98 19.60
CA ALA A 202 11.83 19.60 19.32
C ALA A 202 10.52 19.21 20.02
N ALA A 203 10.27 19.68 21.24
CA ALA A 203 9.02 19.43 21.94
C ALA A 203 7.81 20.08 21.23
N VAL A 204 7.94 21.34 20.81
CA VAL A 204 6.90 22.04 20.04
C VAL A 204 6.64 21.34 18.71
N LEU A 205 7.71 20.95 18.00
CA LEU A 205 7.57 20.22 16.75
C LEU A 205 6.87 18.88 16.97
N ASN A 206 7.27 18.07 17.95
CA ASN A 206 6.60 16.80 18.23
C ASN A 206 5.15 16.95 18.69
N ALA A 207 4.74 18.13 19.19
CA ALA A 207 3.34 18.40 19.52
C ALA A 207 2.48 18.70 18.29
N GLY A 208 3.06 19.21 17.20
CA GLY A 208 2.34 19.59 15.97
C GLY A 208 2.68 18.76 14.73
N LEU A 209 3.71 17.92 14.78
CA LEU A 209 4.19 17.11 13.67
C LEU A 209 3.34 15.83 13.55
N ILE A 210 2.99 15.49 12.33
CA ILE A 210 2.19 14.30 12.00
C ILE A 210 3.03 13.40 11.09
N GLY A 211 3.15 12.12 11.46
CA GLY A 211 3.92 11.13 10.70
C GLY A 211 5.44 11.28 10.77
N GLY A 212 5.96 12.05 11.73
CA GLY A 212 7.39 12.25 11.91
C GLY A 212 7.75 12.64 13.33
N ARG A 213 9.06 12.72 13.58
CA ARG A 213 9.63 13.03 14.89
C ARG A 213 10.78 14.03 14.80
N ALA A 214 10.78 14.97 15.72
CA ALA A 214 11.90 15.85 16.01
C ALA A 214 12.74 15.30 17.17
N THR A 215 14.05 15.17 16.97
CA THR A 215 15.02 14.76 17.98
C THR A 215 16.16 15.78 18.08
N VAL A 216 16.94 15.70 19.16
CA VAL A 216 18.10 16.56 19.35
C VAL A 216 19.31 15.71 19.69
N GLU A 217 20.36 15.84 18.90
CA GLU A 217 21.65 15.18 19.15
C GLU A 217 22.76 16.22 19.15
N ALA A 218 23.59 16.24 20.20
CA ALA A 218 24.66 17.22 20.38
C ALA A 218 24.22 18.70 20.19
N GLY A 219 22.98 19.02 20.59
CA GLY A 219 22.39 20.36 20.45
C GLY A 219 21.87 20.72 19.06
N VAL A 220 21.95 19.78 18.10
CA VAL A 220 21.44 19.93 16.74
C VAL A 220 20.05 19.29 16.64
N LEU A 221 19.08 20.09 16.21
CA LEU A 221 17.73 19.64 15.91
C LEU A 221 17.73 18.78 14.63
N ARG A 222 17.08 17.61 14.68
CA ARG A 222 16.83 16.74 13.52
C ARG A 222 15.34 16.44 13.43
N ILE A 223 14.80 16.49 12.22
CA ILE A 223 13.43 16.06 11.92
C ILE A 223 13.53 14.84 11.02
N ALA A 224 12.76 13.79 11.30
CA ALA A 224 12.69 12.58 10.49
C ALA A 224 11.24 12.15 10.30
N SER A 225 10.95 11.51 9.16
CA SER A 225 9.72 10.74 8.97
C SER A 225 9.70 9.53 9.91
N ASP A 226 8.51 9.12 10.37
CA ASP A 226 8.33 7.84 11.07
C ASP A 226 8.35 6.66 10.09
N THR A 227 8.11 6.92 8.80
CA THR A 227 8.25 5.94 7.71
C THR A 227 9.73 5.72 7.41
N GLN A 228 10.16 4.45 7.43
CA GLN A 228 11.51 4.05 7.04
C GLN A 228 11.46 3.23 5.75
N GLY A 229 12.16 3.68 4.72
CA GLY A 229 12.19 3.01 3.42
C GLY A 229 12.09 3.97 2.23
N ALA A 230 11.99 3.39 1.04
CA ALA A 230 12.04 4.09 -0.23
C ALA A 230 10.81 4.98 -0.51
N SER A 231 9.70 4.87 0.23
CA SER A 231 8.56 5.78 0.15
C SER A 231 8.68 7.00 1.06
N SER A 232 9.60 6.98 2.02
CA SER A 232 9.76 8.05 3.00
C SER A 232 10.20 9.36 2.35
N ARG A 233 9.49 10.47 2.62
CA ARG A 233 9.82 11.82 2.14
C ARG A 233 9.79 12.80 3.31
N LEU A 234 10.61 13.85 3.24
CA LEU A 234 10.55 14.93 4.20
C LEU A 234 10.94 16.24 3.55
N GLU A 235 10.08 17.25 3.63
CA GLU A 235 10.40 18.60 3.21
C GLU A 235 10.17 19.56 4.38
N VAL A 236 11.22 20.29 4.75
CA VAL A 236 11.16 21.36 5.75
C VAL A 236 11.57 22.63 5.04
N GLY A 237 10.68 23.62 4.99
CA GLY A 237 10.96 24.79 4.17
C GLY A 237 10.00 25.93 4.36
N ASP A 238 10.56 27.10 4.71
CA ASP A 238 9.97 28.43 4.74
C ASP A 238 11.12 29.42 5.03
N ALA A 239 10.79 30.67 5.40
CA ALA A 239 11.80 31.63 5.81
C ALA A 239 12.56 31.16 7.08
N VAL A 240 11.83 30.66 8.09
CA VAL A 240 12.37 30.28 9.40
C VAL A 240 13.31 29.06 9.29
N ALA A 241 12.93 28.06 8.50
CA ALA A 241 13.67 26.82 8.25
C ALA A 241 15.13 27.10 7.83
N ASN A 242 15.33 28.03 6.90
CA ASN A 242 16.65 28.38 6.41
C ASN A 242 17.34 29.42 7.29
N THR A 243 16.66 30.54 7.62
CA THR A 243 17.35 31.66 8.29
C THR A 243 17.66 31.38 9.75
N VAL A 244 16.76 30.69 10.46
CA VAL A 244 16.91 30.40 11.89
C VAL A 244 17.62 29.07 12.11
N PHE A 245 17.09 27.98 11.53
CA PHE A 245 17.59 26.63 11.78
C PHE A 245 18.71 26.22 10.82
N GLY A 246 18.74 26.77 9.60
CA GLY A 246 19.70 26.38 8.57
C GLY A 246 19.44 24.98 8.02
N PHE A 247 18.19 24.52 7.96
CA PHE A 247 17.86 23.25 7.31
C PHE A 247 18.27 23.29 5.84
N ALA A 248 18.78 22.16 5.34
CA ALA A 248 19.03 21.99 3.91
C ALA A 248 17.71 22.16 3.14
N GLY A 249 17.74 22.96 2.06
CA GLY A 249 16.55 23.18 1.24
C GLY A 249 16.21 21.96 0.36
N GLY A 250 14.93 21.82 0.05
CA GLY A 250 14.41 20.80 -0.86
C GLY A 250 14.03 19.48 -0.17
N PRO A 251 13.34 18.58 -0.90
CA PRO A 251 12.84 17.34 -0.35
C PRO A 251 13.99 16.37 -0.04
N GLN A 252 13.94 15.79 1.15
CA GLN A 252 14.73 14.65 1.56
C GLN A 252 13.97 13.36 1.28
N VAL A 253 14.71 12.29 0.99
CA VAL A 253 14.16 10.99 0.62
C VAL A 253 14.83 9.94 1.50
N GLY A 254 14.02 9.04 2.06
CA GLY A 254 14.53 7.84 2.70
C GLY A 254 15.16 6.90 1.66
N SER A 255 15.99 5.98 2.13
CA SER A 255 16.57 4.93 1.30
C SER A 255 16.10 3.56 1.77
N GLY A 256 16.40 2.52 1.00
CA GLY A 256 16.05 1.15 1.36
C GLY A 256 15.74 0.31 0.14
N ASN A 257 15.55 -0.98 0.38
CA ASN A 257 15.11 -1.95 -0.63
C ASN A 257 13.64 -2.36 -0.47
N VAL A 258 12.95 -1.76 0.50
CA VAL A 258 11.48 -1.80 0.67
C VAL A 258 10.92 -0.39 0.73
N GLN A 259 9.64 -0.22 0.43
CA GLN A 259 8.92 1.04 0.48
C GLN A 259 8.76 1.51 1.92
N SER A 260 8.25 0.64 2.80
CA SER A 260 8.10 0.89 4.23
C SER A 260 8.42 -0.36 5.03
N LEU A 261 9.35 -0.27 5.97
CA LEU A 261 9.65 -1.37 6.88
C LEU A 261 8.47 -1.73 7.80
N ARG A 262 7.51 -0.83 8.01
CA ARG A 262 6.30 -1.15 8.79
C ARG A 262 5.21 -1.84 7.98
N ALA A 263 5.28 -1.74 6.66
CA ALA A 263 4.29 -2.27 5.75
C ALA A 263 4.99 -2.94 4.55
N VAL A 264 5.81 -3.96 4.82
CA VAL A 264 6.51 -4.70 3.77
C VAL A 264 5.52 -5.62 3.07
N GLU A 265 5.30 -5.38 1.78
CA GLU A 265 4.36 -6.14 0.97
C GLU A 265 4.91 -7.49 0.55
N LEU A 266 4.00 -8.45 0.27
CA LEU A 266 4.38 -9.76 -0.26
C LEU A 266 5.20 -9.66 -1.55
N ALA A 267 4.87 -8.68 -2.41
CA ALA A 267 5.59 -8.43 -3.65
C ALA A 267 7.05 -8.01 -3.39
N GLU A 268 7.32 -7.30 -2.30
CA GLU A 268 8.67 -6.88 -1.93
C GLU A 268 9.48 -8.04 -1.37
N VAL A 269 8.87 -8.86 -0.49
CA VAL A 269 9.48 -10.11 -0.02
C VAL A 269 9.82 -11.01 -1.20
N ARG A 270 8.89 -11.16 -2.15
CA ARG A 270 9.09 -11.95 -3.37
C ARG A 270 10.25 -11.41 -4.21
N ALA A 271 10.25 -10.11 -4.51
CA ALA A 271 11.30 -9.50 -5.31
C ALA A 271 12.69 -9.68 -4.69
N LEU A 272 12.81 -9.51 -3.37
CA LEU A 272 14.08 -9.63 -2.67
C LEU A 272 14.56 -11.09 -2.56
N VAL A 273 13.68 -12.01 -2.15
CA VAL A 273 14.04 -13.42 -1.96
C VAL A 273 14.32 -14.10 -3.31
N GLU A 274 13.46 -13.94 -4.31
CA GLU A 274 13.65 -14.60 -5.61
C GLU A 274 14.86 -14.06 -6.37
N ALA A 275 15.24 -12.79 -6.15
CA ALA A 275 16.47 -12.23 -6.70
C ALA A 275 17.75 -12.74 -6.01
N ALA A 276 17.69 -12.98 -4.69
CA ALA A 276 18.84 -13.38 -3.90
C ALA A 276 19.05 -14.91 -3.87
N VAL A 277 17.97 -15.68 -3.89
CA VAL A 277 17.98 -17.12 -3.61
C VAL A 277 17.48 -17.90 -4.83
N ALA A 278 18.42 -18.36 -5.66
CA ALA A 278 18.09 -19.14 -6.85
C ALA A 278 17.32 -20.42 -6.49
N GLY A 279 16.28 -20.73 -7.27
CA GLY A 279 15.49 -21.93 -7.06
C GLY A 279 14.45 -21.84 -5.94
N VAL A 280 14.27 -20.67 -5.32
CA VAL A 280 13.20 -20.40 -4.35
C VAL A 280 12.17 -19.46 -4.96
N ARG A 281 10.91 -19.68 -4.61
CA ARG A 281 9.77 -18.84 -4.96
C ARG A 281 9.07 -18.36 -3.71
N VAL A 282 8.50 -17.17 -3.79
CA VAL A 282 7.63 -16.60 -2.77
C VAL A 282 6.25 -16.44 -3.37
N ALA A 283 5.26 -16.96 -2.66
CA ALA A 283 3.87 -16.86 -3.07
C ALA A 283 2.97 -16.67 -1.85
N PRO A 284 1.74 -16.21 -2.03
CA PRO A 284 0.71 -16.36 -1.01
C PRO A 284 0.29 -17.84 -0.91
N SER A 285 0.00 -18.29 0.30
CA SER A 285 -0.72 -19.54 0.57
C SER A 285 -2.21 -19.35 0.30
N SER A 286 -2.99 -20.43 0.24
CA SER A 286 -4.46 -20.37 0.11
C SER A 286 -5.16 -19.54 1.20
N LEU A 287 -4.47 -19.23 2.30
CA LEU A 287 -4.94 -18.35 3.37
C LEU A 287 -4.37 -16.92 3.26
N GLY A 288 -3.78 -16.53 2.13
CA GLY A 288 -3.16 -15.21 1.92
C GLY A 288 -1.88 -14.95 2.73
N ALA A 289 -1.45 -15.90 3.58
CA ALA A 289 -0.20 -15.80 4.32
C ALA A 289 1.01 -16.08 3.42
N LEU A 290 2.18 -15.51 3.74
CA LEU A 290 3.44 -15.77 3.03
C LEU A 290 3.77 -17.27 2.99
N GLN A 291 4.25 -17.78 1.86
CA GLN A 291 4.95 -19.07 1.79
C GLN A 291 6.18 -18.98 0.90
N LEU A 292 7.24 -19.68 1.30
CA LEU A 292 8.45 -19.89 0.51
C LEU A 292 8.48 -21.35 0.06
N LEU A 293 8.84 -21.58 -1.19
CA LEU A 293 8.87 -22.92 -1.76
C LEU A 293 9.98 -23.11 -2.77
N THR A 294 10.51 -24.33 -2.84
CA THR A 294 11.51 -24.68 -3.84
C THR A 294 10.87 -24.81 -5.23
N GLN A 295 11.60 -24.42 -6.28
CA GLN A 295 11.20 -24.73 -7.66
C GLN A 295 11.41 -26.21 -8.00
N SER A 296 12.40 -26.84 -7.38
CA SER A 296 12.58 -28.30 -7.44
C SER A 296 11.51 -29.00 -6.62
N THR A 297 11.12 -30.20 -7.06
CA THR A 297 10.15 -31.04 -6.36
C THR A 297 10.74 -32.41 -6.01
N GLY A 298 10.06 -33.14 -5.12
CA GLY A 298 10.41 -34.50 -4.72
C GLY A 298 11.09 -34.60 -3.35
N PRO A 299 11.38 -35.82 -2.86
CA PRO A 299 11.96 -36.05 -1.53
C PRO A 299 13.35 -35.44 -1.31
N GLY A 300 14.04 -35.07 -2.40
CA GLY A 300 15.33 -34.38 -2.35
C GLY A 300 15.22 -32.86 -2.23
N ALA A 301 14.04 -32.29 -2.51
CA ALA A 301 13.82 -30.87 -2.33
C ALA A 301 13.81 -30.55 -0.83
N SER A 302 14.58 -29.54 -0.42
CA SER A 302 14.61 -29.10 0.98
C SER A 302 14.70 -27.59 1.09
N LEU A 303 14.08 -27.04 2.13
CA LEU A 303 14.02 -25.60 2.36
C LEU A 303 14.07 -25.31 3.85
N ARG A 304 14.89 -24.34 4.24
CA ARG A 304 14.94 -23.83 5.60
C ARG A 304 15.12 -22.32 5.57
N VAL A 305 14.37 -21.64 6.44
CA VAL A 305 14.48 -20.20 6.66
C VAL A 305 14.89 -19.93 8.10
N GLN A 306 15.76 -18.95 8.31
CA GLN A 306 16.28 -18.54 9.62
C GLN A 306 16.48 -17.01 9.61
N GLY A 307 17.21 -16.49 10.60
CA GLY A 307 17.42 -15.05 10.78
C GLY A 307 16.34 -14.38 11.61
N ASP A 308 16.57 -13.11 11.94
CA ASP A 308 15.71 -12.32 12.83
C ASP A 308 14.45 -11.75 12.14
N ALA A 309 14.41 -11.73 10.81
CA ALA A 309 13.20 -11.36 10.06
C ALA A 309 12.12 -12.45 10.09
N GLY A 310 12.48 -13.73 10.31
CA GLY A 310 11.57 -14.87 10.16
C GLY A 310 10.30 -14.77 11.02
N SER A 311 10.42 -14.29 12.25
CA SER A 311 9.27 -14.11 13.16
C SER A 311 8.32 -13.00 12.70
N GLY A 312 8.84 -11.88 12.18
CA GLY A 312 8.03 -10.79 11.61
C GLY A 312 7.32 -11.18 10.31
N LEU A 313 7.81 -12.21 9.63
CA LEU A 313 7.20 -12.84 8.46
C LEU A 313 6.31 -14.05 8.83
N GLY A 314 6.23 -14.41 10.11
CA GLY A 314 5.46 -15.55 10.60
C GLY A 314 5.99 -16.92 10.20
N LEU A 315 7.25 -17.03 9.81
CA LEU A 315 7.89 -18.26 9.33
C LEU A 315 8.56 -19.04 10.47
N ASP A 316 8.52 -20.37 10.40
CA ASP A 316 9.26 -21.25 11.32
C ASP A 316 10.68 -21.54 10.84
N ALA A 317 11.55 -21.98 11.76
CA ALA A 317 12.97 -22.25 11.48
C ALA A 317 13.31 -23.73 11.22
N LEU A 318 12.30 -24.57 10.97
CA LEU A 318 12.47 -26.00 10.73
C LEU A 318 12.95 -26.26 9.29
N LEU A 319 13.51 -27.45 9.09
CA LEU A 319 13.79 -27.94 7.75
C LEU A 319 12.51 -28.56 7.18
N HIS A 320 12.08 -28.07 6.03
CA HIS A 320 10.96 -28.61 5.26
C HIS A 320 11.50 -29.37 4.06
N THR A 321 10.79 -30.43 3.65
CA THR A 321 11.16 -31.28 2.50
C THR A 321 9.98 -31.47 1.57
N GLY A 322 10.25 -31.66 0.29
CA GLY A 322 9.23 -32.10 -0.67
C GLY A 322 8.88 -33.57 -0.51
N ASP A 323 7.80 -34.01 -1.17
CA ASP A 323 7.33 -35.38 -1.19
C ASP A 323 7.40 -35.98 -2.60
N ALA A 324 7.43 -37.31 -2.68
CA ALA A 324 7.45 -38.01 -3.97
C ALA A 324 6.14 -37.89 -4.76
N SER A 325 5.04 -37.58 -4.07
CA SER A 325 3.72 -37.42 -4.67
C SER A 325 2.84 -36.57 -3.77
N GLY A 326 2.06 -35.67 -4.36
CA GLY A 326 1.05 -34.87 -3.67
C GLY A 326 0.34 -33.92 -4.64
N ALA A 327 -0.60 -33.14 -4.09
CA ALA A 327 -1.14 -31.99 -4.79
C ALA A 327 -0.23 -30.78 -4.53
N THR A 328 0.00 -29.97 -5.57
CA THR A 328 0.76 -28.72 -5.44
C THR A 328 -0.06 -27.56 -5.98
N ASP A 329 -0.01 -26.43 -5.27
CA ASP A 329 -0.58 -25.18 -5.73
C ASP A 329 0.21 -24.68 -6.95
N VAL A 330 -0.49 -24.45 -8.06
CA VAL A 330 0.08 -23.92 -9.30
C VAL A 330 -0.15 -22.42 -9.35
N LEU A 331 -1.38 -21.99 -9.11
CA LEU A 331 -1.79 -20.59 -9.14
C LEU A 331 -2.58 -20.27 -7.88
N HIS A 332 -2.14 -19.26 -7.14
CA HIS A 332 -2.95 -18.67 -6.09
C HIS A 332 -3.88 -17.64 -6.69
N LEU A 333 -5.13 -17.67 -6.29
CA LEU A 333 -6.17 -16.74 -6.68
C LEU A 333 -6.68 -16.05 -5.44
N GLU A 334 -6.79 -14.72 -5.50
CA GLU A 334 -7.27 -13.92 -4.40
C GLU A 334 -8.26 -12.90 -4.93
N ALA A 335 -9.32 -12.63 -4.16
CA ALA A 335 -10.25 -11.58 -4.49
C ALA A 335 -9.55 -10.23 -4.52
N LYS A 336 -9.85 -9.43 -5.54
CA LYS A 336 -9.23 -8.11 -5.73
C LYS A 336 -9.55 -7.16 -4.58
N ASP A 337 -10.79 -7.20 -4.11
CA ASP A 337 -11.25 -6.45 -2.95
C ASP A 337 -11.54 -7.40 -1.78
N ALA A 338 -11.15 -6.99 -0.57
CA ALA A 338 -11.53 -7.68 0.66
C ALA A 338 -13.04 -7.65 0.90
N GLY A 339 -13.59 -8.67 1.56
CA GLY A 339 -15.00 -8.70 1.94
C GLY A 339 -15.66 -10.07 1.81
N ALA A 340 -16.80 -10.22 2.49
CA ALA A 340 -17.55 -11.47 2.52
C ALA A 340 -18.17 -11.83 1.16
N TYR A 341 -18.42 -10.84 0.28
CA TYR A 341 -18.93 -11.05 -1.07
C TYR A 341 -18.08 -12.04 -1.87
N ALA A 342 -16.75 -12.01 -1.65
CA ALA A 342 -15.79 -12.78 -2.41
C ALA A 342 -15.91 -14.29 -2.17
N ASN A 343 -16.61 -14.72 -1.11
CA ASN A 343 -16.92 -16.13 -0.87
C ASN A 343 -17.99 -16.69 -1.85
N ARG A 344 -18.62 -15.83 -2.66
CA ARG A 344 -19.53 -16.22 -3.75
C ARG A 344 -18.80 -16.48 -5.08
N LEU A 345 -17.49 -16.21 -5.13
CA LEU A 345 -16.69 -16.33 -6.33
C LEU A 345 -16.16 -17.76 -6.50
N GLU A 346 -16.21 -18.24 -7.73
CA GLU A 346 -15.59 -19.48 -8.14
C GLU A 346 -14.68 -19.24 -9.36
N VAL A 347 -13.62 -20.02 -9.47
CA VAL A 347 -12.74 -20.02 -10.64
C VAL A 347 -12.69 -21.41 -11.24
N GLU A 348 -13.01 -21.49 -12.52
CA GLU A 348 -13.03 -22.72 -13.32
C GLU A 348 -11.87 -22.72 -14.31
N VAL A 349 -11.09 -23.81 -14.30
CA VAL A 349 -10.05 -24.12 -15.27
C VAL A 349 -10.58 -25.08 -16.31
N ARG A 350 -10.39 -24.77 -17.59
CA ARG A 350 -10.76 -25.63 -18.72
C ARG A 350 -9.58 -25.89 -19.66
N PRO A 351 -9.66 -26.95 -20.48
CA PRO A 351 -8.78 -27.09 -21.63
C PRO A 351 -8.84 -25.84 -22.53
N PRO A 352 -7.74 -25.51 -23.23
CA PRO A 352 -7.63 -24.27 -23.98
C PRO A 352 -8.58 -24.26 -25.18
N THR A 353 -9.29 -23.14 -25.37
CA THR A 353 -10.26 -22.98 -26.47
C THR A 353 -9.63 -23.20 -27.86
N ASN A 354 -8.36 -22.81 -28.05
CA ASN A 354 -7.66 -22.96 -29.33
C ASN A 354 -6.93 -24.31 -29.50
N GLY A 355 -6.98 -25.19 -28.48
CA GLY A 355 -6.30 -26.48 -28.48
C GLY A 355 -4.77 -26.42 -28.41
N ALA A 356 -4.17 -25.26 -28.11
CA ALA A 356 -2.73 -25.15 -27.96
C ALA A 356 -2.24 -25.97 -26.76
N PRO A 357 -1.18 -26.77 -26.90
CA PRO A 357 -0.62 -27.50 -25.77
C PRO A 357 -0.14 -26.53 -24.69
N ASP A 358 -0.10 -27.01 -23.45
CA ASP A 358 0.47 -26.28 -22.31
C ASP A 358 -0.18 -24.92 -22.00
N THR A 359 -1.42 -24.74 -22.46
CA THR A 359 -2.26 -23.57 -22.15
C THR A 359 -3.59 -24.02 -21.57
N PHE A 360 -4.32 -23.10 -20.94
CA PHE A 360 -5.59 -23.37 -20.30
C PHE A 360 -6.50 -22.14 -20.32
N ASP A 361 -7.80 -22.34 -20.18
CA ASP A 361 -8.76 -21.25 -20.03
C ASP A 361 -9.09 -21.07 -18.54
N VAL A 362 -9.25 -19.82 -18.11
CA VAL A 362 -9.76 -19.46 -16.78
C VAL A 362 -11.07 -18.73 -16.92
N LEU A 363 -12.10 -19.18 -16.21
CA LEU A 363 -13.39 -18.51 -16.11
C LEU A 363 -13.65 -18.14 -14.66
N VAL A 364 -14.21 -16.94 -14.45
CA VAL A 364 -14.63 -16.47 -13.12
C VAL A 364 -16.15 -16.47 -13.06
N LEU A 365 -16.69 -17.08 -12.02
CA LEU A 365 -18.11 -17.15 -11.74
C LEU A 365 -18.42 -16.41 -10.45
N GLU A 366 -19.61 -15.84 -10.37
CA GLU A 366 -20.20 -15.32 -9.14
C GLU A 366 -21.61 -15.89 -9.02
N ASP A 367 -21.92 -16.56 -7.91
CA ASP A 367 -23.22 -17.22 -7.68
C ASP A 367 -23.61 -18.19 -8.81
N GLY A 368 -22.61 -18.89 -9.37
CA GLY A 368 -22.76 -19.84 -10.47
C GLY A 368 -22.98 -19.22 -11.86
N ALA A 369 -22.99 -17.89 -11.98
CA ALA A 369 -23.08 -17.20 -13.25
C ALA A 369 -21.68 -16.81 -13.77
N TYR A 370 -21.39 -17.13 -15.03
CA TYR A 370 -20.13 -16.72 -15.68
C TYR A 370 -20.04 -15.20 -15.82
N ARG A 371 -19.00 -14.62 -15.22
CA ARG A 371 -18.72 -13.17 -15.25
C ARG A 371 -17.59 -12.82 -16.20
N GLU A 372 -16.51 -13.59 -16.15
CA GLU A 372 -15.30 -13.32 -16.93
C GLU A 372 -14.74 -14.61 -17.54
N SER A 373 -14.06 -14.47 -18.68
CA SER A 373 -13.43 -15.59 -19.38
C SER A 373 -12.10 -15.13 -19.99
N PHE A 374 -11.04 -15.86 -19.68
CA PHE A 374 -9.67 -15.60 -20.10
C PHE A 374 -9.12 -16.83 -20.83
N PRO A 375 -9.19 -16.86 -22.17
CA PRO A 375 -8.83 -18.05 -22.92
C PRO A 375 -7.32 -18.15 -23.19
N ASN A 376 -6.81 -19.37 -23.32
CA ASN A 376 -5.46 -19.73 -23.75
C ASN A 376 -4.37 -18.99 -22.95
N LEU A 377 -4.44 -19.07 -21.62
CA LEU A 377 -3.45 -18.57 -20.69
C LEU A 377 -2.25 -19.52 -20.62
N SER A 378 -1.08 -18.96 -20.35
CA SER A 378 0.19 -19.66 -20.24
C SER A 378 0.77 -19.50 -18.83
N THR A 379 1.49 -20.51 -18.34
CA THR A 379 2.25 -20.42 -17.08
C THR A 379 3.70 -19.96 -17.27
N VAL A 380 4.12 -19.69 -18.51
CA VAL A 380 5.46 -19.24 -18.87
C VAL A 380 5.55 -17.72 -18.81
N ASP A 381 6.42 -17.18 -17.95
CA ASP A 381 6.58 -15.74 -17.75
C ASP A 381 6.91 -14.97 -19.04
N GLY A 382 7.69 -15.55 -19.95
CA GLY A 382 8.01 -14.91 -21.24
C GLY A 382 6.83 -14.80 -22.23
N ASP A 383 5.73 -15.51 -22.01
CA ASP A 383 4.61 -15.57 -22.96
C ASP A 383 3.70 -14.34 -22.83
N ALA A 384 3.21 -13.78 -23.94
CA ALA A 384 2.26 -12.67 -23.92
C ALA A 384 0.95 -12.99 -23.17
N ARG A 385 0.58 -14.28 -23.10
CA ARG A 385 -0.58 -14.82 -22.38
C ARG A 385 -0.23 -15.34 -20.99
N TYR A 386 0.92 -14.95 -20.43
CA TYR A 386 1.28 -15.29 -19.05
C TYR A 386 0.15 -14.94 -18.08
N VAL A 387 -0.34 -15.93 -17.32
CA VAL A 387 -1.57 -15.85 -16.53
C VAL A 387 -1.57 -14.72 -15.51
N GLU A 388 -0.48 -14.54 -14.75
CA GLU A 388 -0.37 -13.48 -13.75
C GLU A 388 -0.39 -12.10 -14.43
N ARG A 389 0.22 -11.94 -15.60
CA ARG A 389 0.15 -10.69 -16.37
C ARG A 389 -1.24 -10.41 -16.90
N VAL A 390 -1.91 -11.42 -17.47
CA VAL A 390 -3.22 -11.23 -18.11
C VAL A 390 -4.29 -10.95 -17.06
N LEU A 391 -4.34 -11.72 -15.98
CA LEU A 391 -5.36 -11.56 -14.94
C LEU A 391 -5.15 -10.28 -14.12
N ASN A 392 -3.90 -9.86 -13.90
CA ASN A 392 -3.60 -8.68 -13.08
C ASN A 392 -3.45 -7.39 -13.89
N ASP A 393 -3.68 -7.39 -15.21
CA ASP A 393 -3.61 -6.17 -16.03
C ASP A 393 -4.64 -5.14 -15.53
N GLU A 394 -4.18 -3.93 -15.22
CA GLU A 394 -5.02 -2.90 -14.59
C GLU A 394 -6.22 -2.49 -15.44
N ARG A 395 -6.14 -2.64 -16.77
CA ARG A 395 -7.14 -2.13 -17.71
C ARG A 395 -8.01 -3.23 -18.32
N THR A 396 -7.45 -4.43 -18.48
CA THR A 396 -8.08 -5.54 -19.22
C THR A 396 -8.06 -6.87 -18.48
N GLY A 397 -7.47 -6.91 -17.28
CA GLY A 397 -7.47 -8.08 -16.42
C GLY A 397 -8.80 -8.30 -15.72
N SER A 398 -8.78 -9.18 -14.73
CA SER A 398 -9.97 -9.53 -13.96
C SER A 398 -10.40 -8.39 -13.03
N THR A 399 -11.71 -8.20 -12.97
CA THR A 399 -12.38 -7.30 -12.04
C THR A 399 -12.47 -7.91 -10.65
N TYR A 400 -12.53 -9.24 -10.56
CA TYR A 400 -12.85 -9.97 -9.33
C TYR A 400 -11.65 -10.60 -8.65
N VAL A 401 -10.69 -11.12 -9.41
CA VAL A 401 -9.56 -11.88 -8.85
C VAL A 401 -8.22 -11.37 -9.34
N ARG A 402 -7.21 -11.45 -8.47
CA ARG A 402 -5.80 -11.38 -8.82
C ARG A 402 -5.18 -12.75 -8.72
N ALA A 403 -4.18 -13.01 -9.56
CA ALA A 403 -3.50 -14.29 -9.64
C ALA A 403 -2.01 -14.15 -9.31
N PHE A 404 -1.45 -15.14 -8.62
CA PHE A 404 -0.02 -15.21 -8.33
C PHE A 404 0.50 -16.58 -8.71
N MET A 405 1.53 -16.63 -9.56
CA MET A 405 2.14 -17.89 -9.95
C MET A 405 2.92 -18.49 -8.78
N VAL A 406 2.51 -19.69 -8.36
CA VAL A 406 3.13 -20.43 -7.26
C VAL A 406 4.18 -21.38 -7.81
N GLN A 407 3.79 -22.25 -8.75
CA GLN A 407 4.69 -23.21 -9.37
C GLN A 407 4.83 -22.93 -10.87
N PRO A 408 5.92 -22.25 -11.30
CA PRO A 408 6.17 -21.98 -12.71
C PRO A 408 6.17 -23.25 -13.55
N ASP A 409 5.73 -23.12 -14.80
CA ASP A 409 5.66 -24.18 -15.82
C ASP A 409 4.71 -25.34 -15.49
N ALA A 410 4.19 -25.45 -14.26
CA ALA A 410 3.11 -26.36 -13.95
C ALA A 410 1.78 -25.87 -14.56
N ILE A 411 0.94 -26.79 -15.01
CA ILE A 411 -0.38 -26.49 -15.57
C ILE A 411 -1.42 -26.93 -14.55
N PRO A 412 -2.37 -26.07 -14.15
CA PRO A 412 -3.42 -26.49 -13.23
C PRO A 412 -4.33 -27.54 -13.88
N ASP A 413 -4.78 -28.50 -13.07
CA ASP A 413 -5.74 -29.50 -13.53
C ASP A 413 -7.09 -28.83 -13.86
N VAL A 414 -7.89 -29.46 -14.74
CA VAL A 414 -9.28 -29.05 -14.99
C VAL A 414 -10.08 -29.20 -13.70
N GLN A 415 -10.50 -28.08 -13.14
CA GLN A 415 -11.15 -28.01 -11.82
C GLN A 415 -11.98 -26.74 -11.68
N THR A 416 -12.87 -26.74 -10.70
CA THR A 416 -13.55 -25.53 -10.22
C THR A 416 -13.25 -25.38 -8.74
N VAL A 417 -12.79 -24.20 -8.33
CA VAL A 417 -12.48 -23.89 -6.93
C VAL A 417 -13.28 -22.69 -6.47
N ALA A 418 -13.89 -22.79 -5.29
CA ALA A 418 -14.53 -21.65 -4.63
C ALA A 418 -13.47 -20.86 -3.86
N LEU A 419 -13.53 -19.54 -3.96
CA LEU A 419 -12.78 -18.66 -3.07
C LEU A 419 -13.40 -18.69 -1.67
N SER A 420 -12.58 -18.64 -0.64
CA SER A 420 -13.05 -18.67 0.74
C SER A 420 -12.19 -17.81 1.68
N GLY A 421 -12.72 -17.48 2.85
CA GLY A 421 -12.02 -16.70 3.87
C GLY A 421 -12.14 -15.19 3.73
N GLY A 422 -13.01 -14.70 2.84
CA GLY A 422 -13.32 -13.28 2.73
C GLY A 422 -14.15 -12.80 3.91
N ALA A 423 -13.77 -11.66 4.50
CA ALA A 423 -14.47 -11.04 5.63
C ALA A 423 -14.48 -9.52 5.50
N ASP A 424 -15.57 -8.89 5.95
CA ASP A 424 -15.78 -7.45 5.87
C ASP A 424 -15.05 -6.65 6.96
N GLY A 425 -14.42 -7.33 7.94
CA GLY A 425 -13.68 -6.67 9.02
C GLY A 425 -14.57 -5.86 9.97
N LEU A 426 -15.76 -6.36 10.32
CA LEU A 426 -16.73 -5.62 11.15
C LEU A 426 -16.58 -5.88 12.66
N VAL A 427 -15.77 -6.87 13.06
CA VAL A 427 -15.59 -7.20 14.48
C VAL A 427 -14.71 -6.14 15.13
N GLY A 428 -15.20 -5.52 16.20
CA GLY A 428 -14.49 -4.45 16.90
C GLY A 428 -14.77 -3.04 16.37
N LEU A 429 -15.59 -2.93 15.31
CA LEU A 429 -15.91 -1.66 14.67
C LEU A 429 -16.44 -0.61 15.67
N ASP A 430 -15.83 0.58 15.66
CA ASP A 430 -16.24 1.70 16.49
C ASP A 430 -16.17 3.05 15.75
N ASP A 431 -16.55 4.15 16.42
CA ASP A 431 -16.60 5.48 15.81
C ASP A 431 -15.23 5.94 15.26
N THR A 432 -14.12 5.46 15.82
CA THR A 432 -12.77 5.83 15.40
C THR A 432 -12.42 5.27 14.03
N ASP A 433 -13.04 4.16 13.61
CA ASP A 433 -12.88 3.59 12.26
C ASP A 433 -13.52 4.47 11.17
N PHE A 434 -14.52 5.28 11.53
CA PHE A 434 -15.20 6.21 10.62
C PHE A 434 -14.58 7.60 10.63
N ILE A 435 -14.23 8.10 11.82
CA ILE A 435 -13.54 9.38 11.97
C ILE A 435 -12.13 9.28 11.37
N GLY A 436 -11.47 8.15 11.64
CA GLY A 436 -10.08 7.89 11.30
C GLY A 436 -9.10 8.64 12.19
N SER A 437 -7.85 8.59 11.78
CA SER A 437 -6.74 9.33 12.37
C SER A 437 -6.16 10.30 11.35
N GLU A 438 -5.81 11.50 11.79
CA GLU A 438 -5.06 12.44 10.95
C GLU A 438 -3.68 11.89 10.59
N ALA A 439 -3.06 11.15 11.51
CA ALA A 439 -1.79 10.47 11.26
C ALA A 439 -1.92 9.34 10.24
N GLY A 440 -2.98 8.54 10.34
CA GLY A 440 -3.23 7.41 9.43
C GLY A 440 -3.92 7.79 8.12
N ARG A 441 -4.47 9.00 8.02
CA ARG A 441 -5.33 9.44 6.90
C ARG A 441 -6.47 8.47 6.60
N SER A 442 -6.98 7.83 7.64
CA SER A 442 -8.16 6.98 7.60
C SER A 442 -9.43 7.82 7.76
N GLY A 443 -10.59 7.21 7.52
CA GLY A 443 -11.88 7.85 7.75
C GLY A 443 -12.17 9.10 6.89
N LEU A 444 -12.81 10.11 7.48
CA LEU A 444 -13.30 11.34 6.82
C LEU A 444 -12.17 12.25 6.29
N LEU A 445 -10.92 12.00 6.66
CA LEU A 445 -9.77 12.84 6.31
C LEU A 445 -9.16 12.53 4.93
N ARG A 446 -9.63 11.50 4.21
CA ARG A 446 -9.02 11.06 2.94
C ARG A 446 -9.58 11.73 1.66
N ALA A 447 -10.49 12.71 1.78
CA ALA A 447 -10.93 13.50 0.64
C ALA A 447 -9.81 14.48 0.19
N ARG A 448 -9.25 14.22 -0.99
CA ARG A 448 -8.13 14.98 -1.58
C ARG A 448 -8.47 16.43 -1.85
#